data_AF-A0A2N2II77-F1
#
_entry.id   AF-A0A2N2II77-F1
#
_cell.length_a   1.000
_cell.length_b   1.000
_cell.length_c   1.000
_cell.angle_alpha   90.00
_cell.angle_beta   90.00
_cell.angle_gamma   90.00
#
_symmetry.space_group_name_H-M   'P 1'
#
loop_
_entity.id
_entity.type
_entity.pdbx_description
1 polymer ?
#
loop_
_entity_poly.entity_id
_entity_poly.type
_entity_poly.pdbx_seq_one_letter_code
_entity_poly.pdbx_strand_id
1 'polypeptide(L)' 'MSVQEKLIDIIAEQLSVDKDKVVPGASFIDDLGADSLD' A
#
# COMPACT_ATOMS: atom_id res chain seq x y z
N MET A 1 -0.18 -15.53 9.51
CA MET A 1 0.12 -14.30 8.76
C MET A 1 0.68 -14.70 7.41
N SER A 2 -0.09 -14.44 6.36
CA SER A 2 0.42 -14.62 4.99
C SER A 2 1.43 -13.52 4.65
N VAL A 3 2.28 -13.77 3.66
CA VAL A 3 3.19 -12.72 3.14
C VAL A 3 2.39 -11.54 2.63
N GLN A 4 1.22 -11.78 2.05
CA GLN A 4 0.36 -10.74 1.49
C GLN A 4 -0.24 -9.83 2.56
N GLU A 5 -0.70 -10.38 3.69
CA GLU A 5 -1.15 -9.57 4.84
C GLU A 5 -0.03 -8.69 5.37
N LYS A 6 1.18 -9.24 5.52
CA LYS A 6 2.35 -8.45 5.97
C LYS A 6 2.69 -7.32 5.00
N LEU A 7 2.59 -7.57 3.69
CA LEU A 7 2.84 -6.55 2.68
C LEU A 7 1.79 -5.44 2.75
N ILE A 8 0.51 -5.79 2.83
CA ILE A 8 -0.59 -4.82 2.97
C ILE A 8 -0.39 -3.94 4.21
N ASP A 9 -0.04 -4.56 5.34
CA ASP A 9 0.22 -3.86 6.59
C ASP A 9 1.38 -2.86 6.46
N ILE A 10 2.50 -3.27 5.88
CA ILE A 10 3.68 -2.42 5.68
C ILE A 10 3.38 -1.24 4.75
N ILE A 11 2.67 -1.49 3.65
CA ILE A 11 2.32 -0.46 2.66
C ILE A 11 1.36 0.56 3.27
N ALA A 12 0.31 0.08 3.95
CA ALA A 12 -0.67 0.92 4.62
C ALA A 12 -0.02 1.82 5.68
N GLU A 13 0.90 1.26 6.48
CA GLU A 13 1.65 2.01 7.49
C GLU A 13 2.56 3.06 6.85
N GLN A 14 3.35 2.69 5.83
CA GLN A 14 4.32 3.62 5.25
C GLN A 14 3.70 4.76 4.46
N LEU A 15 2.62 4.47 3.74
CA LEU A 15 1.92 5.50 2.98
C LEU A 15 0.85 6.22 3.82
N SER A 16 0.67 5.82 5.09
CA SER A 16 -0.40 6.32 5.95
C SER A 16 -1.78 6.27 5.27
N VAL A 17 -2.06 5.14 4.61
CA VAL A 17 -3.32 4.86 3.91
C VAL A 17 -4.05 3.70 4.58
N ASP A 18 -5.36 3.62 4.38
CA ASP A 18 -6.14 2.48 4.83
C ASP A 18 -5.75 1.20 4.11
N LYS A 19 -5.69 0.08 4.86
CA LYS A 19 -5.41 -1.26 4.32
C LYS A 19 -6.39 -1.66 3.21
N ASP A 20 -7.63 -1.19 3.30
CA ASP A 20 -8.68 -1.45 2.30
C ASP A 20 -8.39 -0.80 0.94
N LYS A 21 -7.52 0.21 0.89
CA LYS A 21 -7.06 0.82 -0.36
C LYS A 21 -5.91 0.04 -1.01
N VAL A 22 -5.19 -0.78 -0.26
CA VAL A 22 -4.04 -1.56 -0.75
C VAL A 22 -4.53 -2.83 -1.42
N VAL A 23 -5.07 -2.67 -2.63
CA VAL A 23 -5.54 -3.78 -3.47
C VAL A 23 -4.48 -4.17 -4.50
N PRO A 24 -4.46 -5.43 -4.99
CA PRO A 24 -3.43 -5.90 -5.93
C PRO A 24 -3.30 -5.11 -7.25
N GLY A 25 -4.31 -4.30 -7.60
CA GLY A 25 -4.32 -3.45 -8.80
C GLY A 25 -4.13 -1.96 -8.53
N ALA A 26 -3.91 -1.53 -7.29
CA ALA A 26 -3.71 -0.13 -6.95
C ALA A 26 -2.36 0.37 -7.46
N SER A 27 -2.35 1.54 -8.09
CA SER A 27 -1.14 2.30 -8.38
C SER A 27 -0.61 2.92 -7.09
N PHE A 28 0.65 2.65 -6.75
CA PHE A 28 1.24 3.24 -5.56
C PHE A 28 1.31 4.77 -5.62
N ILE A 29 1.50 5.32 -6.81
CA ILE A 29 1.60 6.77 -7.01
C ILE A 29 0.19 7.36 -7.13
N ASP A 30 -0.62 6.87 -8.09
CA ASP A 30 -1.90 7.50 -8.42
C ASP A 30 -2.99 7.20 -7.38
N ASP A 31 -3.03 5.98 -6.83
CA ASP A 31 -4.10 5.55 -5.92
C ASP A 31 -3.71 5.65 -4.44
N LEU A 32 -2.43 5.43 -4.12
CA LEU A 32 -1.92 5.45 -2.74
C LEU A 32 -1.10 6.71 -2.39
N GLY A 33 -0.85 7.61 -3.36
CA GLY A 33 -0.22 8.90 -3.10
C GLY A 33 1.26 8.81 -2.69
N ALA A 34 1.98 7.80 -3.17
CA ALA A 34 3.40 7.68 -2.94
C ALA A 34 4.18 8.71 -3.78
N ASP A 35 4.47 9.87 -3.17
CA ASP A 35 5.09 11.03 -3.82
C ASP A 35 6.56 10.80 -4.27
N SER A 36 7.23 9.74 -3.81
CA SER A 36 8.59 9.39 -4.27
C SER A 36 8.86 7.88 -4.16
N LEU A 37 8.42 7.11 -5.15
CA LEU A 37 8.73 5.68 -5.32
C LEU A 37 9.61 5.43 -6.57
N ASP A 38 10.59 6.30 -6.80
CA ASP A 38 11.72 6.00 -7.70
C ASP A 38 12.70 5.02 -7.03
#